data_AF-A0A943B808-F1
#
_entry.id   AF-A0A943B808-F1
#
_cell.length_a   1.000
_cell.length_b   1.000
_cell.length_c   1.000
_cell.angle_alpha   90.00
_cell.angle_beta   90.00
_cell.angle_gamma   90.00
#
_symmetry.space_group_name_H-M   'P 1'
#
loop_
_entity.id
_entity.type
_entity.pdbx_description
1 polymer ?
#
loop_
_entity_poly.entity_id
_entity_poly.type
_entity_poly.pdbx_seq_one_letter_code
_entity_poly.pdbx_strand_id
1 'polypeptide(L)'
;MFFIGIFGIEHREKIIKEINNLTCKKCLQNVTGKLVKQYDYFHFFFIPIFKWHEEYYLICENCSCVFKVSKEKGKSIEHDNDIEINYWDLKEEENTWREKICPGCGREVDSQYSYCPYCGNRIK
;
A
#
# COMPACT_ATOMS: atom_id res chain seq x y z
N MET A 1 19.34 36.21 7.13
CA MET A 1 18.68 35.65 5.93
C MET A 1 19.31 34.29 5.67
N PHE A 2 18.59 33.19 5.89
CA PHE A 2 19.08 31.84 5.61
C PHE A 2 18.08 31.17 4.66
N PHE A 3 18.47 30.97 3.40
CA PHE A 3 17.78 30.07 2.49
C PHE A 3 18.17 28.64 2.89
N ILE A 4 17.40 28.08 3.82
CA ILE A 4 17.47 26.68 4.23
C ILE A 4 17.07 25.85 3.00
N GLY A 5 17.88 24.84 2.65
CA GLY A 5 17.71 24.02 1.45
C GLY A 5 16.32 23.37 1.40
N ILE A 6 15.50 23.77 0.42
CA ILE A 6 14.13 23.27 0.22
C ILE A 6 14.16 22.00 -0.63
N PHE A 7 15.15 21.14 -0.41
CA PHE A 7 15.37 19.91 -1.14
C PHE A 7 15.42 18.71 -0.20
N GLY A 8 14.84 17.60 -0.63
CA GLY A 8 14.61 16.46 0.24
C GLY A 8 14.19 15.22 -0.51
N ILE A 9 14.29 14.08 0.18
CA ILE A 9 13.74 12.80 -0.25
C ILE A 9 12.46 12.58 0.55
N GLU A 10 11.38 12.29 -0.14
CA GLU A 10 10.09 11.98 0.47
C GLU A 10 9.58 10.63 -0.03
N HIS A 11 8.86 9.94 0.84
CA HIS A 11 8.11 8.74 0.49
C HIS A 11 6.67 9.11 0.15
N ARG A 12 6.14 8.59 -0.95
CA ARG A 12 4.77 8.87 -1.39
C ARG A 12 4.01 7.60 -1.70
N GLU A 13 2.76 7.59 -1.25
CA GLU A 13 1.76 6.60 -1.62
C GLU A 13 0.76 7.21 -2.61
N LYS A 14 0.38 6.44 -3.64
CA LYS A 14 -0.61 6.83 -4.65
C LYS A 14 -1.53 5.66 -4.96
N ILE A 15 -2.83 5.86 -4.82
CA ILE A 15 -3.82 4.90 -5.32
C ILE A 15 -3.84 4.98 -6.85
N ILE A 16 -3.60 3.85 -7.51
CA ILE A 16 -3.57 3.72 -8.96
C ILE A 16 -4.97 3.39 -9.49
N LYS A 17 -5.62 2.39 -8.91
CA LYS A 17 -6.93 1.89 -9.39
C LYS A 17 -7.68 1.14 -8.28
N GLU A 18 -9.00 1.22 -8.32
CA GLU A 18 -9.88 0.34 -7.54
C GLU A 18 -10.35 -0.82 -8.42
N ILE A 19 -10.18 -2.04 -7.92
CA ILE A 19 -10.48 -3.29 -8.61
C ILE A 19 -11.68 -3.91 -7.92
N ASN A 20 -12.81 -3.93 -8.61
CA ASN A 20 -14.03 -4.55 -8.11
C ASN A 20 -13.98 -6.06 -8.30
N ASN A 21 -14.78 -6.78 -7.51
CA ASN A 21 -14.96 -8.23 -7.63
C ASN A 21 -13.64 -9.03 -7.47
N LEU A 22 -12.71 -8.52 -6.65
CA LEU A 22 -11.51 -9.26 -6.28
C LEU A 22 -11.88 -10.30 -5.22
N THR A 23 -11.55 -11.57 -5.46
CA THR A 23 -11.68 -12.60 -4.43
C THR A 23 -10.46 -12.57 -3.52
N CYS A 24 -10.66 -12.19 -2.26
CA CYS A 24 -9.59 -12.14 -1.28
C CYS A 24 -9.27 -13.53 -0.71
N LYS A 25 -8.02 -14.02 -0.79
CA LYS A 25 -7.64 -15.33 -0.19
C LYS A 25 -7.76 -15.36 1.34
N LYS A 26 -7.66 -14.22 2.02
CA LYS A 26 -7.71 -14.14 3.50
C LYS A 26 -9.14 -14.18 4.05
N CYS A 27 -10.06 -13.39 3.49
CA CYS A 27 -11.46 -13.37 3.94
C CYS A 27 -12.44 -14.14 3.04
N LEU A 28 -11.96 -14.70 1.93
CA LEU A 28 -12.71 -15.54 0.98
C LEU A 28 -13.99 -14.89 0.44
N GLN A 29 -14.05 -13.57 0.47
CA GLN A 29 -15.17 -12.78 -0.02
C GLN A 29 -14.77 -12.03 -1.29
N ASN A 30 -15.75 -11.77 -2.14
CA ASN A 30 -15.61 -10.82 -3.24
C ASN A 30 -15.68 -9.41 -2.67
N VAL A 31 -14.60 -8.69 -2.87
CA VAL A 31 -14.36 -7.40 -2.26
C VAL A 31 -13.83 -6.44 -3.32
N THR A 32 -13.91 -5.16 -3.01
CA THR A 32 -13.13 -4.16 -3.74
C THR A 32 -11.71 -4.13 -3.19
N GLY A 33 -10.73 -4.12 -4.08
CA GLY A 33 -9.32 -3.98 -3.77
C GLY A 33 -8.75 -2.66 -4.30
N LYS A 34 -7.79 -2.07 -3.61
CA LYS A 34 -7.05 -0.89 -4.07
C LYS A 34 -5.65 -1.28 -4.53
N LEU A 35 -5.33 -0.99 -5.78
CA LEU A 35 -3.96 -1.03 -6.27
C LEU A 35 -3.27 0.28 -5.87
N VAL A 36 -2.23 0.16 -5.06
CA VAL A 36 -1.48 1.28 -4.49
C VAL A 36 -0.03 1.19 -4.96
N LYS A 37 0.54 2.33 -5.33
CA LYS A 37 1.95 2.51 -5.68
C LYS A 37 2.63 3.30 -4.58
N GLN A 38 3.73 2.78 -4.07
CA GLN A 38 4.63 3.49 -3.19
C GLN A 38 5.93 3.78 -3.93
N TYR A 39 6.48 4.97 -3.74
CA TYR A 39 7.76 5.35 -4.34
C TYR A 39 8.42 6.47 -3.56
N ASP A 40 9.74 6.49 -3.63
CA ASP A 40 10.53 7.59 -3.12
C ASP A 40 10.75 8.61 -4.24
N TYR A 41 10.78 9.88 -3.88
CA TYR A 41 11.11 10.92 -4.82
C TYR A 41 11.95 12.02 -4.20
N PHE A 42 12.85 12.55 -5.00
CA PHE A 42 13.63 13.73 -4.67
C PHE A 42 12.87 14.95 -5.19
N HIS A 43 12.64 15.92 -4.31
CA HIS A 43 12.06 17.19 -4.69
C HIS A 43 13.06 18.33 -4.48
N PHE A 44 12.91 19.36 -5.30
CA PHE A 44 13.60 20.62 -5.15
C PHE A 44 12.54 21.73 -5.18
N PHE A 45 12.46 22.53 -4.12
CA PHE A 45 11.41 23.55 -3.95
C PHE A 45 9.97 23.01 -4.10
N PHE A 46 9.69 21.77 -3.70
CA PHE A 46 8.39 21.07 -3.87
C PHE A 46 8.11 20.44 -5.24
N ILE A 47 9.00 20.59 -6.24
CA ILE A 47 8.83 19.93 -7.55
C ILE A 47 9.53 18.56 -7.51
N PRO A 48 8.83 17.43 -7.72
CA PRO A 48 9.44 16.10 -7.83
C PRO A 48 10.32 16.01 -9.09
N ILE A 49 11.63 15.79 -8.95
CA ILE A 49 12.57 15.71 -10.09
C ILE A 49 12.88 14.26 -10.44
N PHE A 50 13.09 13.41 -9.44
CA PHE A 50 13.51 12.02 -9.63
C PHE A 50 12.67 11.09 -8.76
N LYS A 51 12.22 9.95 -9.32
CA LYS A 51 11.42 8.94 -8.62
C LYS A 51 12.13 7.58 -8.68
N TRP A 52 12.20 6.87 -7.57
CA TRP A 52 12.80 5.54 -7.48
C TRP A 52 12.08 4.68 -6.44
N HIS A 53 12.59 3.46 -6.21
CA HIS A 53 12.00 2.50 -5.26
C HIS A 53 10.50 2.21 -5.47
N GLU A 54 10.05 2.22 -6.73
CA GLU A 54 8.64 1.98 -7.03
C GLU A 54 8.23 0.55 -6.67
N GLU A 55 7.33 0.42 -5.71
CA GLU A 55 6.69 -0.81 -5.28
C GLU A 55 5.16 -0.70 -5.44
N TYR A 56 4.51 -1.84 -5.67
CA TYR A 56 3.07 -1.92 -5.91
C TYR A 56 2.44 -2.91 -4.96
N TYR A 57 1.26 -2.54 -4.46
CA TYR A 57 0.54 -3.29 -3.44
C TYR A 57 -0.95 -3.36 -3.77
N LEU A 58 -1.57 -4.50 -3.49
CA LEU A 58 -3.01 -4.70 -3.59
C LEU A 58 -3.61 -4.79 -2.20
N ILE A 59 -4.47 -3.84 -1.84
CA ILE A 59 -5.10 -3.73 -0.52
C ILE A 59 -6.58 -4.13 -0.61
N CYS A 60 -6.99 -5.20 0.06
CA CYS A 60 -8.39 -5.59 0.20
C CYS A 60 -9.12 -4.62 1.15
N GLU A 61 -10.27 -4.08 0.78
CA GLU A 61 -10.99 -3.14 1.66
C GLU A 61 -11.65 -3.80 2.87
N ASN A 62 -12.12 -5.04 2.74
CA ASN A 62 -12.91 -5.70 3.78
C ASN A 62 -12.04 -6.15 4.97
N CYS A 63 -11.14 -7.11 4.74
CA CYS A 63 -10.28 -7.59 5.81
C CYS A 63 -9.01 -6.77 5.99
N SER A 64 -8.84 -5.72 5.16
CA SER A 64 -7.59 -4.99 5.05
C SER A 64 -6.50 -6.03 4.94
N CYS A 65 -6.33 -6.79 3.84
CA CYS A 65 -5.15 -7.63 3.52
C CYS A 65 -4.30 -6.98 2.39
N VAL A 66 -2.98 -7.18 2.31
CA VAL A 66 -2.04 -6.47 1.41
C VAL A 66 -1.18 -7.53 0.75
N PHE A 67 -1.08 -7.45 -0.56
CA PHE A 67 -0.22 -8.31 -1.36
C PHE A 67 0.72 -7.47 -2.17
N LYS A 68 1.99 -7.88 -2.25
CA LYS A 68 2.94 -7.24 -3.15
C LYS A 68 2.64 -7.65 -4.58
N VAL A 69 2.59 -6.68 -5.47
CA VAL A 69 2.44 -6.86 -6.91
C VAL A 69 3.82 -6.74 -7.54
N SER A 70 4.12 -7.55 -8.56
CA SER A 70 5.37 -7.39 -9.30
C SER A 70 5.44 -6.00 -9.94
N LYS A 71 6.62 -5.39 -9.91
CA LYS A 71 6.84 -4.04 -10.45
C LYS A 71 6.43 -3.92 -11.92
N GLU A 72 6.72 -4.94 -12.72
CA GLU A 72 6.34 -5.02 -14.13
C GLU A 72 4.82 -4.96 -14.30
N LYS A 73 4.08 -5.80 -13.56
CA LYS A 73 2.62 -5.85 -13.65
C LYS A 73 1.98 -4.56 -13.14
N GLY A 74 2.47 -4.03 -12.02
CA GLY A 74 2.02 -2.75 -11.48
C GLY A 74 2.22 -1.59 -12.47
N LYS A 75 3.36 -1.55 -13.16
CA LYS A 75 3.61 -0.56 -14.22
C LYS A 75 2.68 -0.72 -15.41
N SER A 76 2.44 -1.95 -15.85
CA SER A 76 1.54 -2.18 -16.98
C SER A 76 0.14 -1.64 -16.70
N ILE A 77 -0.37 -1.81 -15.48
CA ILE A 77 -1.71 -1.31 -15.08
C ILE A 77 -1.73 0.21 -14.90
N GLU A 78 -0.62 0.82 -14.47
CA GLU A 78 -0.52 2.28 -14.41
C GLU A 78 -0.61 2.92 -15.81
N HIS A 79 -0.14 2.23 -16.85
CA HIS A 79 -0.15 2.73 -18.24
C HIS A 79 -1.37 2.27 -19.04
N ASP A 80 -1.88 1.07 -18.77
CA ASP A 80 -2.99 0.45 -19.49
C ASP A 80 -4.13 0.12 -18.51
N ASN A 81 -5.24 0.86 -18.66
CA ASN A 81 -6.40 0.76 -17.78
C ASN A 81 -7.19 -0.54 -17.95
N ASP A 82 -6.93 -1.36 -18.97
CA ASP A 82 -7.75 -2.54 -19.29
C ASP A 82 -7.18 -3.86 -18.75
N ILE A 83 -6.05 -3.83 -18.03
CA ILE A 83 -5.47 -5.03 -17.45
C ILE A 83 -6.24 -5.43 -16.19
N GLU A 84 -6.97 -6.54 -16.28
CA GLU A 84 -7.58 -7.19 -15.12
C GLU A 84 -6.50 -7.81 -14.21
N ILE A 85 -6.45 -7.38 -12.95
CA ILE A 85 -5.68 -8.06 -11.91
C ILE A 85 -6.53 -9.17 -11.32
N ASN A 86 -5.96 -10.36 -11.27
CA ASN A 86 -6.50 -11.42 -10.43
C ASN A 86 -5.51 -11.75 -9.31
N TYR A 87 -6.04 -12.26 -8.20
CA TYR A 87 -5.25 -12.62 -7.02
C TYR A 87 -4.15 -13.65 -7.34
N TRP A 88 -4.39 -14.53 -8.32
CA TRP A 88 -3.49 -15.60 -8.75
C TRP A 88 -2.15 -15.12 -9.34
N ASP A 89 -2.06 -13.83 -9.69
CA ASP A 89 -0.85 -13.22 -10.26
C ASP A 89 0.08 -12.62 -9.19
N LEU A 90 -0.33 -12.68 -7.92
CA LEU A 90 0.37 -12.04 -6.80
C LEU A 90 1.37 -13.03 -6.20
N LYS A 91 2.64 -12.62 -6.12
CA LYS A 91 3.62 -13.34 -5.30
C LYS A 91 3.32 -13.02 -3.84
N GLU A 92 3.03 -14.05 -3.05
CA GLU A 92 2.93 -13.93 -1.60
C GLU A 92 4.32 -13.65 -1.03
N GLU A 93 4.73 -12.38 -0.99
CA GLU A 93 5.68 -11.95 0.05
C GLU A 93 4.85 -11.74 1.32
N GLU A 94 5.00 -12.67 2.26
CA GLU A 94 4.42 -12.58 3.59
C GLU A 94 4.83 -11.25 4.25
N ASN A 95 3.84 -10.38 4.40
CA ASN A 95 3.65 -9.45 5.52
C ASN A 95 4.90 -8.77 6.10
N THR A 96 5.23 -7.58 5.60
CA THR A 96 6.00 -6.60 6.37
C THR A 96 5.24 -5.29 6.60
N TRP A 97 4.22 -4.98 5.80
CA TRP A 97 3.51 -3.69 5.85
C TRP A 97 2.31 -3.66 6.82
N ARG A 98 1.96 -4.78 7.45
CA ARG A 98 0.64 -5.00 8.11
C ARG A 98 0.69 -5.22 9.59
N GLU A 99 1.88 -5.23 10.18
CA GLU A 99 2.00 -5.18 11.63
C GLU A 99 1.39 -3.90 12.22
N LYS A 100 1.05 -2.93 11.35
CA LYS A 100 0.51 -1.63 11.74
C LYS A 100 -1.02 -1.54 11.78
N ILE A 101 -1.80 -2.59 11.57
CA ILE A 101 -3.29 -2.46 11.57
C ILE A 101 -3.90 -3.39 12.62
N CYS A 102 -4.73 -2.82 13.48
CA CYS A 102 -5.46 -3.59 14.48
C CYS A 102 -6.49 -4.53 13.82
N PRO A 103 -6.44 -5.85 14.09
CA PRO A 103 -7.41 -6.80 13.52
C PRO A 103 -8.82 -6.65 14.12
N GLY A 104 -8.97 -5.93 15.25
CA GLY A 104 -10.25 -5.77 15.93
C GLY A 104 -11.05 -4.57 15.45
N CYS A 105 -10.41 -3.45 15.15
CA CYS A 105 -11.10 -2.22 14.75
C CYS A 105 -10.63 -1.62 13.42
N GLY A 106 -9.66 -2.23 12.74
CA GLY A 106 -9.17 -1.78 11.43
C GLY A 106 -8.36 -0.48 11.45
N ARG A 107 -8.12 0.12 12.63
CA ARG A 107 -7.28 1.32 12.75
C ARG A 107 -5.80 1.00 12.68
N GLU A 108 -5.03 1.97 12.20
CA GLU A 108 -3.58 1.92 12.24
C GLU A 108 -3.10 1.98 13.70
N VAL A 109 -2.25 1.03 14.09
CA VAL A 109 -1.65 0.85 15.40
C VAL A 109 -0.22 0.42 15.18
N ASP A 110 0.73 1.18 15.71
CA ASP A 110 2.15 0.83 15.63
C ASP A 110 2.44 -0.57 16.24
N SER A 111 3.30 -1.34 15.59
CA SER A 111 3.64 -2.71 15.99
C SER A 111 4.40 -2.80 17.32
N GLN A 112 4.82 -1.66 17.89
CA GLN A 112 5.34 -1.58 19.25
C GLN A 112 4.28 -1.83 20.34
N TYR A 113 2.99 -1.62 20.06
CA TYR A 113 1.93 -1.80 21.04
C TYR A 113 1.49 -3.27 21.15
N SER A 114 1.37 -3.79 22.38
CA SER A 114 0.78 -5.13 22.61
C SER A 114 -0.74 -5.14 22.47
N TYR A 115 -1.39 -3.99 22.63
CA TYR A 115 -2.85 -3.82 22.56
C TYR A 115 -3.19 -2.56 21.77
N CYS A 116 -4.30 -2.60 21.02
CA CYS A 116 -4.80 -1.46 20.27
C CYS A 116 -5.27 -0.35 21.23
N PRO A 117 -4.74 0.87 21.16
CA PRO A 117 -5.17 1.99 22.03
C PRO A 117 -6.60 2.44 21.76
N TYR A 118 -7.19 2.03 20.63
CA TYR A 118 -8.53 2.47 20.21
C TYR A 118 -9.65 1.47 20.51
N CYS A 119 -9.35 0.19 20.65
CA CYS A 119 -10.37 -0.83 20.90
C CYS A 119 -9.96 -1.92 21.91
N GLY A 120 -8.72 -1.88 22.42
CA GLY A 120 -8.23 -2.85 23.39
C GLY A 120 -7.89 -4.23 22.82
N ASN A 121 -8.05 -4.45 21.50
CA ASN A 121 -7.75 -5.76 20.92
C ASN A 121 -6.23 -6.04 20.96
N ARG A 122 -5.86 -7.29 21.23
CA ARG A 122 -4.47 -7.72 21.34
C ARG A 122 -3.79 -7.73 19.96
N ILE A 123 -2.61 -7.12 19.88
CA ILE A 123 -1.78 -7.04 18.66
C ILE A 123 -0.63 -8.06 18.71
N LYS A 124 -0.04 -8.27 19.89
CA LYS A 124 1.03 -9.24 20.17
C LYS A 124 0.70 -10.10 21.37
#